data_AF-A0A6N4A364-F1
#
_entry.id   AF-A0A6N4A364-F1
#
_cell.length_a   1.000
_cell.length_b   1.000
_cell.length_c   1.000
_cell.angle_alpha   90.00
_cell.angle_beta   90.00
_cell.angle_gamma   90.00
#
_symmetry.space_group_name_H-M   'P 1'
#
loop_
_entity.id
_entity.type
_entity.pdbx_description
1 polymer ?
#
loop_
_entity_poly.entity_id
_entity_poly.type
_entity_poly.pdbx_seq_one_letter_code
_entity_poly.pdbx_strand_id
1 'polypeptide(L)'
;MAEKKVMLVCAAGMSTSLLVSKMQKAAKEQGEDVDIFATAASDADNKLESEQPDILMLGPQVSYMLSQFKEKVKIPVEVINMQDYG
;
A
#
# COMPACT_ATOMS: atom_id res chain seq x y z
N MET A 1 8.76 16.50 -4.14
CA MET A 1 8.66 15.36 -3.22
C MET A 1 7.17 15.15 -3.05
N ALA A 2 6.65 13.95 -3.28
CA ALA A 2 5.21 13.71 -3.17
C ALA A 2 4.74 14.07 -1.75
N GLU A 3 3.55 14.64 -1.66
CA GLU A 3 2.99 15.15 -0.40
C GLU A 3 2.59 13.99 0.53
N LYS A 4 2.30 12.81 -0.03
CA LYS A 4 1.98 11.58 0.70
C LYS A 4 2.55 10.34 0.02
N LYS A 5 2.97 9.35 0.81
CA LYS A 5 3.38 8.02 0.35
C LYS A 5 2.41 6.93 0.82
N VAL A 6 1.93 6.12 -0.12
CA VAL A 6 1.06 4.97 0.13
C VAL A 6 1.78 3.69 -0.24
N MET A 7 1.90 2.81 0.75
CA MET A 7 2.51 1.50 0.60
C MET A 7 1.44 0.42 0.50
N LEU A 8 1.41 -0.29 -0.62
CA LEU A 8 0.55 -1.45 -0.84
C LEU A 8 1.33 -2.75 -0.57
N VAL A 9 0.78 -3.63 0.26
CA VAL A 9 1.38 -4.93 0.57
C VAL A 9 0.51 -6.05 0.00
N CYS A 10 1.08 -6.93 -0.81
CA CYS A 10 0.39 -8.11 -1.31
C CYS A 10 1.23 -9.39 -1.18
N ALA A 11 0.65 -10.53 -1.52
CA ALA A 11 1.32 -11.82 -1.36
C ALA A 11 2.52 -12.01 -2.32
N ALA A 12 2.47 -11.48 -3.54
CA ALA A 12 3.42 -11.82 -4.61
C ALA A 12 4.10 -10.63 -5.32
N GLY A 13 3.81 -9.38 -4.94
CA GLY A 13 4.35 -8.15 -5.55
C GLY A 13 3.91 -7.87 -7.01
N MET A 14 3.62 -8.89 -7.82
CA MET A 14 3.31 -8.76 -9.24
C MET A 14 1.88 -8.28 -9.52
N SER A 15 0.87 -8.82 -8.82
CA SER A 15 -0.56 -8.52 -9.06
C SER A 15 -0.95 -7.07 -8.72
N THR A 16 -0.14 -6.36 -7.94
CA THR A 16 -0.38 -4.98 -7.50
C THR A 16 0.13 -3.92 -8.46
N SER A 17 1.01 -4.26 -9.41
CA SER A 17 1.58 -3.28 -10.36
C SER A 17 0.50 -2.55 -11.19
N LEU A 18 -0.53 -3.27 -11.62
CA LEU A 18 -1.66 -2.70 -12.36
C LEU A 18 -2.53 -1.79 -11.49
N LEU A 19 -2.83 -2.21 -10.26
CA LEU A 19 -3.61 -1.43 -9.30
C LEU A 19 -2.88 -0.14 -8.94
N VAL A 20 -1.59 -0.21 -8.60
CA VAL A 20 -0.74 0.95 -8.34
C VAL A 20 -0.77 1.93 -9.51
N SER A 21 -0.62 1.44 -10.73
CA SER A 21 -0.65 2.30 -11.92
C SER A 21 -2.00 3.01 -12.11
N LYS A 22 -3.12 2.34 -11.82
CA LYS A 22 -4.46 2.95 -11.86
C LYS A 22 -4.62 3.99 -10.75
N MET A 23 -4.17 3.68 -9.54
CA MET A 23 -4.25 4.60 -8.41
C MET A 23 -3.40 5.85 -8.62
N GLN A 24 -2.17 5.72 -9.13
CA GLN A 24 -1.31 6.86 -9.47
C GLN A 24 -1.95 7.76 -10.53
N LYS A 25 -2.61 7.17 -11.54
CA LYS A 25 -3.38 7.93 -12.53
C LYS A 25 -4.55 8.67 -11.90
N ALA A 26 -5.34 8.00 -11.06
CA ALA A 26 -6.47 8.61 -10.38
C ALA A 26 -6.04 9.77 -9.46
N ALA A 27 -4.97 9.58 -8.68
CA ALA A 27 -4.40 10.64 -7.83
C ALA A 27 -3.97 11.85 -8.67
N LYS A 28 -3.29 11.59 -9.80
CA LYS A 28 -2.89 12.64 -10.75
C LYS A 28 -4.08 13.36 -11.39
N GLU A 29 -5.16 12.65 -11.71
CA GLU A 29 -6.40 13.24 -12.25
C GLU A 29 -7.13 14.09 -11.21
N GLN A 30 -7.01 13.75 -9.92
CA GLN A 30 -7.54 14.53 -8.80
C GLN A 30 -6.62 15.68 -8.37
N GLY A 31 -5.43 15.79 -8.97
CA GLY A 31 -4.43 16.80 -8.63
C GLY A 31 -3.73 16.55 -7.30
N GLU A 32 -3.79 15.33 -6.77
CA GLU A 32 -3.07 14.92 -5.56
C GLU A 32 -1.66 14.40 -5.90
N ASP A 33 -0.65 14.92 -5.21
CA ASP A 33 0.74 14.45 -5.33
C ASP A 33 0.98 13.29 -4.35
N VAL A 34 0.49 12.11 -4.72
CA VAL A 34 0.64 10.87 -3.95
C VAL A 34 1.55 9.89 -4.66
N ASP A 35 2.59 9.45 -3.97
CA ASP A 35 3.45 8.36 -4.42
C ASP A 35 2.92 7.03 -3.88
N ILE A 36 2.61 6.12 -4.80
CA ILE A 36 1.99 4.83 -4.48
C ILE A 36 2.92 3.75 -4.99
N PHE A 37 3.34 2.85 -4.10
CA PHE A 37 4.21 1.74 -4.45
C PHE A 37 3.70 0.45 -3.81
N ALA A 38 4.07 -0.69 -4.41
CA ALA A 38 3.71 -1.99 -3.89
C ALA A 38 4.93 -2.81 -3.51
N THR A 39 4.77 -3.65 -2.50
CA THR A 39 5.77 -4.63 -2.08
C THR A 39 5.14 -5.96 -1.70
N ALA A 40 5.97 -7.00 -1.58
CA ALA A 40 5.55 -8.27 -1.02
C ALA A 40 5.47 -8.19 0.51
N ALA A 41 4.55 -8.95 1.12
CA ALA A 41 4.44 -9.07 2.58
C ALA A 41 5.78 -9.40 3.26
N SER A 42 6.61 -10.22 2.63
CA SER A 42 7.93 -10.59 3.14
C SER A 42 8.93 -9.43 3.16
N ASP A 43 8.76 -8.41 2.32
CA ASP A 43 9.64 -7.22 2.24
C ASP A 43 8.95 -5.96 2.80
N ALA A 44 7.77 -6.12 3.40
CA ALA A 44 6.98 -5.02 3.94
C ALA A 44 7.70 -4.32 5.10
N ASP A 45 8.32 -5.08 6.00
CA ASP A 45 9.05 -4.52 7.14
C ASP A 45 10.26 -3.67 6.69
N ASN A 46 11.03 -4.16 5.72
CA ASN A 46 12.18 -3.42 5.17
C ASN A 46 11.74 -2.12 4.48
N LYS A 47 10.63 -2.15 3.73
CA LYS A 47 10.11 -0.94 3.06
C LYS A 47 9.48 0.04 4.02
N LEU A 48 8.84 -0.43 5.08
CA LEU A 48 8.36 0.44 6.15
C LEU A 48 9.51 1.26 6.75
N GLU A 49 10.66 0.64 7.01
CA GLU A 49 11.83 1.33 7.56
C GLU A 49 12.54 2.23 6.53
N SER A 50 12.66 1.77 5.27
CA SER A 50 13.40 2.49 4.22
C SER A 50 12.60 3.65 3.60
N GLU A 51 11.32 3.45 3.31
CA GLU A 51 10.50 4.42 2.55
C GLU A 51 9.64 5.32 3.45
N GLN A 52 9.37 4.86 4.69
CA GLN A 52 8.57 5.55 5.70
C GLN A 52 7.24 6.08 5.13
N PRO A 53 6.35 5.18 4.66
CA PRO A 53 5.08 5.59 4.06
C PRO A 53 4.15 6.23 5.11
N ASP A 54 3.27 7.11 4.66
CA ASP A 54 2.26 7.76 5.49
C ASP A 54 1.02 6.87 5.68
N ILE A 55 0.77 5.96 4.74
CA ILE A 55 -0.39 5.06 4.73
C ILE A 55 0.05 3.66 4.30
N LEU A 56 -0.41 2.63 5.02
CA LEU A 56 -0.21 1.23 4.63
C LEU A 56 -1.54 0.59 4.25
N MET A 57 -1.58 -0.01 3.07
CA MET A 57 -2.73 -0.75 2.57
C MET A 57 -2.38 -2.21 2.32
N LEU A 58 -3.18 -3.11 2.86
CA LEU A 58 -3.04 -4.55 2.70
C LEU A 58 -3.97 -5.04 1.60
N GLY A 59 -3.44 -5.84 0.70
CA GLY A 59 -4.25 -6.62 -0.22
C GLY A 59 -5.12 -7.62 0.54
N PRO A 60 -6.29 -8.00 -0.01
CA PRO A 60 -7.24 -8.91 0.65
C PRO A 60 -6.61 -10.26 1.00
N GLN A 61 -5.64 -10.71 0.20
CA GLN A 61 -4.88 -11.95 0.39
C GLN A 61 -4.03 -11.97 1.67
N VAL A 62 -3.60 -10.80 2.15
CA VAL A 62 -2.73 -10.64 3.34
C VAL A 62 -3.44 -9.88 4.46
N SER A 63 -4.78 -9.82 4.41
CA SER A 63 -5.63 -9.13 5.40
C SER A 63 -5.43 -9.63 6.83
N TYR A 64 -5.04 -10.89 7.02
CA TYR A 64 -4.70 -11.46 8.33
C TYR A 64 -3.53 -10.74 9.03
N MET A 65 -2.68 -10.02 8.27
CA MET A 65 -1.56 -9.25 8.81
C MET A 65 -1.98 -7.87 9.36
N LEU A 66 -3.25 -7.48 9.22
CA LEU A 66 -3.77 -6.17 9.65
C LEU A 66 -3.45 -5.85 11.11
N SER A 67 -3.76 -6.76 12.02
CA SER A 67 -3.52 -6.56 13.45
C SER A 67 -2.03 -6.39 13.74
N GLN A 68 -1.19 -7.24 13.15
CA GLN A 68 0.27 -7.17 13.29
C GLN A 68 0.82 -5.81 12.85
N PHE A 69 0.41 -5.31 11.69
CA PHE A 69 0.87 -4.00 11.23
C PHE A 69 0.31 -2.85 12.07
N LYS A 70 -0.97 -2.90 12.48
CA LYS A 70 -1.56 -1.89 13.37
C LYS A 70 -0.85 -1.76 14.72
N GLU A 71 -0.34 -2.86 15.25
CA GLU A 71 0.46 -2.84 16.48
C GLU A 71 1.89 -2.34 16.24
N LYS A 72 2.44 -2.59 15.04
CA LYS A 72 3.83 -2.26 14.69
C LYS A 72 4.01 -0.80 14.26
N VAL A 73 3.04 -0.23 13.55
CA VAL A 73 3.15 1.12 12.97
C VAL A 73 2.09 2.07 13.53
N LYS A 74 2.42 3.36 13.59
CA LYS A 74 1.48 4.42 14.04
C LYS A 74 0.68 5.06 12.90
N ILE A 75 0.98 4.67 11.66
CA ILE A 75 0.27 5.15 10.47
C ILE A 75 -1.03 4.37 10.26
N PRO A 76 -2.02 4.96 9.57
CA PRO A 76 -3.25 4.25 9.20
C PRO A 76 -2.93 2.99 8.40
N VAL A 77 -3.49 1.87 8.85
CA VAL A 77 -3.42 0.57 8.18
C VAL A 77 -4.81 0.10 7.80
N GLU A 78 -5.05 -0.09 6.51
CA GLU A 78 -6.34 -0.55 5.98
C GLU A 78 -6.20 -1.76 5.04
N VAL A 79 -7.29 -2.49 4.84
CA VAL A 79 -7.36 -3.62 3.91
C VAL A 79 -8.20 -3.21 2.71
N ILE A 80 -7.68 -3.43 1.52
CA ILE A 80 -8.41 -3.18 0.26
C ILE A 80 -9.44 -4.30 0.08
N ASN A 81 -10.68 -3.91 -0.21
CA ASN A 81 -11.74 -4.88 -0.50
C ASN A 81 -11.41 -5.71 -1.74
N MET A 82 -11.78 -6.99 -1.74
CA MET A 82 -11.58 -7.85 -2.91
C MET A 82 -12.21 -7.31 -4.19
N GLN A 83 -13.34 -6.60 -4.07
CA GLN A 83 -14.05 -6.02 -5.21
C GLN A 83 -13.26 -4.87 -5.85
N ASP A 84 -12.55 -4.09 -5.05
CA ASP A 84 -11.74 -2.94 -5.52
C ASP A 84 -10.35 -3.37 -5.99
N TYR A 85 -9.92 -4.58 -5.60
CA TYR A 85 -8.61 -5.14 -5.95
C TYR A 85 -8.58 -5.79 -7.35
N GLY A 86 -9.74 -6.19 -7.89
CA GLY A 86 -9.90 -6.92 -9.16
C GLY A 86 -10.05 -6.05 -10.40
#